data_AF-A0AAN8QWV5-F1
#
_entry.id   AF-A0AAN8QWV5-F1
#
_cell.length_a   1.000
_cell.length_b   1.000
_cell.length_c   1.000
_cell.angle_alpha   90.00
_cell.angle_beta   90.00
_cell.angle_gamma   90.00
#
_symmetry.space_group_name_H-M   'P 1'
#
loop_
_entity.id
_entity.type
_entity.pdbx_description
1 polymer ?
#
loop_
_entity_poly.entity_id
_entity_poly.type
_entity_poly.pdbx_seq_one_letter_code
_entity_poly.pdbx_strand_id
1 'polypeptide(L)'
;MFTECWFCEELRIQPPDPLVWYDVTQSQGEGGGPREAPEVCALPDQAPVALHRLIEALERRGLESEPLYRTTPASTGPPELRQALDTDPVSVDVDQYDLTVLSDSLRGFLQDLPSPIIPAVVYSELVYTAQETQSVEECGEKLKRILESPSVPQANHQLLVHLTRHLVRVAQSGAQNQASPRILGQTFSEAIFKHSHFCADVNPEHHVKIMEALIAAGGLVEMQAAPGWFWKEHQC
;
A
#
# COMPACT_ATOMS: atom_id res chain seq x y z
N MET A 1 -46.23 10.69 27.81
CA MET A 1 -46.83 10.23 26.55
C MET A 1 -46.30 8.85 26.27
N PHE A 2 -47.22 7.88 26.19
CA PHE A 2 -47.13 6.50 25.67
C PHE A 2 -45.90 5.66 26.06
N THR A 3 -45.99 4.82 27.10
CA THR A 3 -46.57 3.45 27.16
C THR A 3 -45.74 2.38 26.46
N GLU A 4 -45.42 1.39 27.28
CA GLU A 4 -44.68 0.14 27.11
C GLU A 4 -45.28 -0.85 26.09
N CYS A 5 -44.64 -2.03 26.06
CA CYS A 5 -45.16 -3.36 25.73
C CYS A 5 -44.82 -3.85 24.32
N TRP A 6 -44.40 -5.10 24.07
CA TRP A 6 -44.11 -6.28 24.90
C TRP A 6 -43.66 -7.35 23.90
N PHE A 7 -42.46 -7.92 24.03
CA PHE A 7 -42.23 -9.36 23.82
C PHE A 7 -40.82 -9.74 24.27
N CYS A 8 -40.65 -9.85 25.59
CA CYS A 8 -39.61 -10.67 26.18
C CYS A 8 -40.31 -11.89 26.75
N GLU A 9 -40.37 -12.97 25.98
CA GLU A 9 -40.72 -14.29 26.50
C GLU A 9 -39.77 -15.32 25.87
N GLU A 10 -39.01 -15.94 26.75
CA GLU A 10 -38.48 -17.31 26.68
C GLU A 10 -37.67 -17.75 25.46
N LEU A 11 -36.34 -17.82 25.65
CA LEU A 11 -35.59 -19.07 25.58
C LEU A 11 -34.25 -18.87 26.30
N ARG A 12 -34.07 -19.56 27.44
CA ARG A 12 -32.76 -19.73 28.09
C ARG A 12 -31.83 -20.47 27.12
N ILE A 13 -30.98 -19.75 26.41
CA ILE A 13 -29.85 -20.35 25.69
C ILE A 13 -28.68 -20.40 26.68
N GLN A 14 -28.35 -21.60 27.16
CA GLN A 14 -27.10 -21.85 27.87
C GLN A 14 -25.91 -21.61 26.93
N PRO A 15 -24.78 -21.08 27.42
CA PRO A 15 -23.57 -20.98 26.61
C PRO A 15 -23.09 -22.38 26.21
N PRO A 16 -22.54 -22.57 24.99
CA PRO A 16 -22.06 -23.88 24.57
C PRO A 16 -20.86 -24.32 25.42
N ASP A 17 -20.88 -25.60 25.79
CA ASP A 17 -19.89 -26.29 26.64
C ASP A 17 -18.52 -26.41 25.92
N PRO A 18 -17.37 -26.10 26.54
CA PRO A 18 -16.10 -25.98 25.80
C PRO A 18 -15.39 -27.28 25.40
N LEU A 19 -16.01 -28.47 25.51
CA LEU A 19 -15.26 -29.74 25.53
C LEU A 19 -15.60 -30.79 24.46
N VAL A 20 -15.95 -30.38 23.24
CA VAL A 20 -15.99 -31.34 22.13
C VAL A 20 -15.46 -30.73 20.83
N TRP A 21 -14.14 -30.76 20.66
CA TRP A 21 -13.55 -30.80 19.33
C TRP A 21 -12.61 -31.99 19.23
N TYR A 22 -12.84 -32.75 18.18
CA TYR A 22 -12.40 -34.10 17.93
C TYR A 22 -10.90 -34.33 18.06
N ASP A 23 -10.61 -35.45 18.70
CA ASP A 23 -9.38 -36.22 18.62
C ASP A 23 -9.26 -36.85 17.22
N VAL A 24 -8.27 -36.44 16.42
CA VAL A 24 -7.76 -37.22 15.28
C VAL A 24 -6.24 -37.04 15.20
N THR A 25 -5.57 -38.17 15.45
CA THR A 25 -4.18 -38.57 15.13
C THR A 25 -3.04 -38.17 16.07
N GLN A 26 -2.64 -39.15 16.89
CA GLN A 26 -1.28 -39.28 17.41
C GLN A 26 -0.30 -39.65 16.30
N SER A 27 0.85 -38.99 16.26
CA SER A 27 2.16 -39.67 16.13
C SER A 27 3.26 -38.76 16.69
N GLN A 28 4.30 -39.42 17.22
CA GLN A 28 5.26 -38.95 18.22
C GLN A 28 6.33 -37.98 17.68
N GLY A 29 6.95 -37.20 18.57
CA GLY A 29 8.28 -36.62 18.32
C GLY A 29 8.54 -35.33 19.10
N GLU A 30 9.46 -35.41 20.07
CA GLU A 30 10.00 -34.33 20.90
C GLU A 30 10.51 -33.10 20.12
N GLY A 31 10.39 -31.92 20.74
CA GLY A 31 11.11 -30.71 20.31
C GLY A 31 10.36 -29.42 20.58
N GLY A 32 10.27 -29.02 21.86
CA GLY A 32 9.79 -27.68 22.23
C GLY A 32 10.81 -26.61 21.85
N GLY A 33 10.74 -26.10 20.62
CA GLY A 33 11.27 -24.79 20.25
C GLY A 33 10.21 -23.71 20.46
N PRO A 34 10.58 -22.46 20.79
CA PRO A 34 9.62 -21.35 20.75
C PRO A 34 8.98 -21.33 19.36
N ARG A 35 7.65 -21.37 19.31
CA ARG A 35 6.90 -20.99 18.11
C ARG A 35 7.27 -19.53 17.84
N GLU A 36 8.18 -19.31 16.89
CA GLU A 36 8.40 -17.98 16.34
C GLU A 36 7.03 -17.47 15.88
N ALA A 37 6.61 -16.34 16.46
CA ALA A 37 5.48 -15.60 15.92
C ALA A 37 5.79 -15.32 14.44
N PRO A 38 4.80 -15.34 13.53
CA PRO A 38 5.08 -14.90 12.17
C PRO A 38 5.64 -13.48 12.27
N GLU A 39 6.92 -13.31 11.97
CA GLU A 39 7.54 -11.99 11.87
C GLU A 39 6.77 -11.22 10.82
N VAL A 40 5.89 -10.32 11.24
CA VAL A 40 5.25 -9.39 10.32
C VAL A 40 6.26 -8.30 10.01
N CYS A 41 7.15 -8.63 9.08
CA CYS A 41 7.28 -7.97 7.78
C CYS A 41 7.31 -6.43 7.86
N ALA A 42 8.45 -5.91 8.33
CA ALA A 42 8.86 -4.56 8.00
C ALA A 42 9.32 -4.51 6.53
N LEU A 43 9.01 -3.40 5.83
CA LEU A 43 9.56 -3.19 4.49
C LEU A 43 11.09 -3.23 4.53
N PRO A 44 11.75 -3.87 3.54
CA PRO A 44 13.20 -3.86 3.45
C PRO A 44 13.74 -2.43 3.37
N ASP A 45 14.85 -2.14 4.06
CA ASP A 45 15.47 -0.81 4.09
C ASP A 45 15.89 -0.32 2.69
N GLN A 46 16.20 -1.25 1.79
CA GLN A 46 16.55 -0.96 0.40
C GLN A 46 15.36 -0.55 -0.48
N ALA A 47 14.11 -0.84 -0.05
CA ALA A 47 12.95 -0.66 -0.91
C ALA A 47 12.68 0.80 -1.33
N PRO A 48 12.78 1.81 -0.43
CA PRO A 48 12.69 3.20 -0.83
C PRO A 48 13.78 3.62 -1.83
N VAL A 49 15.00 3.08 -1.69
CA VAL A 49 16.13 3.38 -2.57
C VAL A 49 15.90 2.80 -3.97
N ALA A 50 15.54 1.52 -4.06
CA ALA A 50 15.20 0.86 -5.32
C ALA A 50 14.08 1.61 -6.06
N LEU A 51 13.00 1.93 -5.35
CA LEU A 51 11.88 2.68 -5.90
C LEU A 51 12.30 4.05 -6.43
N HIS A 52 13.08 4.80 -5.63
CA HIS A 52 13.56 6.11 -6.03
C HIS A 52 14.38 6.04 -7.33
N ARG A 53 15.30 5.07 -7.45
CA ARG A 53 16.16 4.96 -8.64
C ARG A 53 15.36 4.66 -9.91
N LEU A 54 14.38 3.77 -9.82
CA LEU A 54 13.47 3.49 -10.94
C LEU A 54 12.66 4.74 -11.33
N ILE A 55 12.05 5.41 -10.34
CA ILE A 55 11.27 6.63 -10.55
C ILE A 55 12.12 7.74 -11.18
N GLU A 56 13.33 7.95 -10.68
CA GLU A 56 14.22 8.98 -11.20
C GLU A 56 14.59 8.74 -12.67
N ALA A 57 14.92 7.49 -13.02
CA ALA A 57 15.24 7.13 -14.40
C ALA A 57 14.03 7.21 -15.35
N LEU A 58 12.83 6.89 -14.85
CA LEU A 58 11.56 7.06 -15.58
C LEU A 58 11.26 8.54 -15.80
N GLU A 59 11.44 9.38 -14.78
CA GLU A 59 11.11 10.80 -14.88
C GLU A 59 12.06 11.57 -15.78
N ARG A 60 13.37 11.30 -15.63
CA ARG A 60 14.43 11.95 -16.41
C ARG A 60 14.26 11.72 -17.91
N ARG A 61 13.75 10.54 -18.28
CA ARG A 61 13.68 10.09 -19.67
C ARG A 61 12.29 10.14 -20.24
N GLY A 62 11.24 9.92 -19.45
CA GLY A 62 9.90 9.57 -19.92
C GLY A 62 8.80 10.61 -19.72
N LEU A 63 8.97 11.66 -18.89
CA LEU A 63 7.87 12.61 -18.67
C LEU A 63 7.47 13.37 -19.95
N GLU A 64 8.44 13.73 -20.79
CA GLU A 64 8.21 14.57 -21.98
C GLU A 64 8.38 13.83 -23.31
N SER A 65 8.89 12.59 -23.28
CA SER A 65 9.35 11.89 -24.50
C SER A 65 8.37 10.82 -25.00
N GLU A 66 7.81 10.01 -24.09
CA GLU A 66 6.94 8.90 -24.42
C GLU A 66 5.95 8.60 -23.29
N PRO A 67 4.77 8.05 -23.60
CA PRO A 67 3.75 7.78 -22.61
C PRO A 67 4.17 6.62 -21.69
N LEU A 68 4.20 6.88 -20.38
CA LEU A 68 4.53 5.89 -19.37
C LEU A 68 3.33 5.01 -19.03
N TYR A 69 3.60 3.79 -18.54
CA TYR A 69 2.59 2.86 -18.00
C TYR A 69 1.47 2.41 -18.96
N ARG A 70 1.72 2.36 -20.27
CA ARG A 70 0.79 1.79 -21.26
C ARG A 70 0.81 0.26 -21.35
N THR A 71 1.73 -0.38 -20.66
CA THR A 71 1.82 -1.84 -20.60
C THR A 71 0.65 -2.43 -19.82
N THR A 72 0.38 -3.71 -20.07
CA THR A 72 -0.65 -4.43 -19.32
C THR A 72 -0.30 -4.41 -17.82
N PRO A 73 -1.29 -4.24 -16.92
CA PRO A 73 -1.04 -4.26 -15.48
C PRO A 73 -0.39 -5.56 -14.96
N ALA A 74 -0.43 -6.64 -15.73
CA ALA A 74 0.21 -7.91 -15.40
C ALA A 74 1.73 -7.95 -15.71
N SER A 75 2.28 -6.97 -16.45
CA SER A 75 3.70 -6.94 -16.76
C SER A 75 4.51 -6.44 -15.57
N THR A 76 5.53 -7.21 -15.19
CA THR A 76 6.34 -6.99 -13.99
C THR A 76 7.83 -6.75 -14.28
N GLY A 77 8.24 -6.75 -15.55
CA GLY A 77 9.64 -6.55 -15.96
C GLY A 77 10.52 -7.77 -15.65
N PRO A 78 11.82 -7.72 -16.00
CA PRO A 78 12.73 -8.86 -15.83
C PRO A 78 12.95 -9.18 -14.35
N PRO A 79 12.78 -10.44 -13.91
CA PRO A 79 12.99 -10.82 -12.51
C PRO A 79 14.43 -10.59 -12.05
N GLU A 80 15.41 -10.70 -12.95
CA GLU A 80 16.83 -10.47 -12.64
C GLU A 80 17.09 -9.00 -12.24
N LEU A 81 16.44 -8.05 -12.92
CA LEU A 81 16.54 -6.63 -12.56
C LEU A 81 15.90 -6.38 -11.18
N ARG A 82 14.73 -6.97 -10.92
CA ARG A 82 14.05 -6.80 -9.63
C ARG A 82 14.84 -7.40 -8.47
N GLN A 83 15.41 -8.58 -8.68
CA GLN A 83 16.29 -9.23 -7.69
C GLN A 83 17.55 -8.40 -7.42
N ALA A 84 18.16 -7.82 -8.46
CA ALA A 84 19.32 -6.96 -8.30
C ALA A 84 18.97 -5.68 -7.51
N LEU A 85 17.81 -5.08 -7.78
CA LEU A 85 17.29 -3.92 -7.02
C LEU A 85 16.95 -4.26 -5.56
N ASP A 86 16.47 -5.47 -5.29
CA ASP A 86 16.22 -5.95 -3.93
C ASP A 86 17.52 -6.27 -3.18
N THR A 87 18.59 -6.66 -3.88
CA THR A 87 19.88 -7.02 -3.25
C THR A 87 20.75 -5.80 -2.96
N ASP A 88 20.99 -4.98 -3.99
CA ASP A 88 21.83 -3.79 -3.92
C ASP A 88 21.37 -2.79 -4.97
N PRO A 89 20.35 -1.98 -4.67
CA PRO A 89 19.82 -1.04 -5.64
C PRO A 89 20.84 0.02 -6.05
N VAL A 90 21.90 0.28 -5.28
CA VAL A 90 22.86 1.34 -5.61
C VAL A 90 23.79 0.92 -6.76
N SER A 91 24.13 -0.37 -6.87
CA SER A 91 25.04 -0.87 -7.91
C SER A 91 24.38 -1.17 -9.26
N VAL A 92 23.04 -1.26 -9.32
CA VAL A 92 22.31 -1.55 -10.57
C VAL A 92 22.45 -0.38 -11.55
N ASP A 93 22.90 -0.59 -12.77
CA ASP A 93 22.78 0.44 -13.82
C ASP A 93 21.37 0.42 -14.41
N VAL A 94 20.50 1.34 -13.96
CA VAL A 94 19.11 1.43 -14.44
C VAL A 94 19.00 2.10 -15.82
N ASP A 95 20.04 2.83 -16.24
CA ASP A 95 20.00 3.60 -17.49
C ASP A 95 20.20 2.71 -18.73
N GLN A 96 20.71 1.48 -18.56
CA GLN A 96 20.82 0.50 -19.65
C GLN A 96 19.47 -0.08 -20.12
N TYR A 97 18.40 0.10 -19.33
CA TYR A 97 17.06 -0.42 -19.64
C TYR A 97 16.17 0.65 -20.26
N ASP A 98 15.27 0.24 -21.16
CA ASP A 98 14.27 1.14 -21.75
C ASP A 98 13.13 1.50 -20.77
N LEU A 99 12.31 2.49 -21.15
CA LEU A 99 11.21 3.00 -20.32
C LEU A 99 10.13 1.95 -20.03
N THR A 100 9.91 1.01 -20.94
CA THR A 100 8.90 -0.05 -20.79
C THR A 100 9.36 -1.03 -19.72
N VAL A 101 10.60 -1.50 -19.82
CA VAL A 101 11.24 -2.37 -18.84
C VAL A 101 11.26 -1.71 -17.46
N LEU A 102 11.66 -0.44 -17.36
CA LEU A 102 11.65 0.27 -16.08
C LEU A 102 10.24 0.41 -15.49
N SER A 103 9.23 0.72 -16.33
CA SER A 103 7.84 0.87 -15.89
C SER A 103 7.30 -0.45 -15.33
N ASP A 104 7.56 -1.55 -16.03
CA ASP A 104 7.12 -2.87 -15.61
C ASP A 104 7.89 -3.35 -14.38
N SER A 105 9.21 -3.09 -14.31
CA SER A 105 10.03 -3.40 -13.14
C SER A 105 9.61 -2.62 -11.91
N LEU A 106 9.17 -1.35 -12.03
CA LEU A 106 8.60 -0.61 -10.91
C LEU A 106 7.38 -1.31 -10.31
N ARG A 107 6.47 -1.75 -11.18
CA ARG A 107 5.27 -2.49 -10.75
C ARG A 107 5.61 -3.84 -10.14
N GLY A 108 6.47 -4.61 -10.81
CA GLY A 108 6.92 -5.91 -10.32
C GLY A 108 7.66 -5.80 -8.99
N PHE A 109 8.49 -4.77 -8.82
CA PHE A 109 9.23 -4.55 -7.58
C PHE A 109 8.26 -4.34 -6.40
N LEU A 110 7.25 -3.49 -6.57
CA LEU A 110 6.19 -3.28 -5.57
C LEU A 110 5.44 -4.58 -5.24
N GLN A 111 5.16 -5.42 -6.26
CA GLN A 111 4.46 -6.69 -6.11
C GLN A 111 5.29 -7.79 -5.43
N ASP A 112 6.61 -7.68 -5.46
CA ASP A 112 7.55 -8.65 -4.90
C ASP A 112 7.95 -8.32 -3.46
N LEU A 113 7.58 -7.13 -2.95
CA LEU A 113 7.88 -6.75 -1.57
C LEU A 113 7.26 -7.77 -0.58
N PRO A 114 8.04 -8.28 0.39
CA PRO A 114 7.57 -9.31 1.32
C PRO A 114 6.54 -8.77 2.33
N SER A 115 6.46 -7.45 2.46
CA SER A 115 5.63 -6.74 3.42
C SER A 115 4.63 -5.84 2.71
N PRO A 116 3.43 -5.63 3.26
CA PRO A 116 2.45 -4.75 2.65
C PRO A 116 2.92 -3.30 2.65
N ILE A 117 2.76 -2.63 1.50
CA ILE A 117 3.03 -1.19 1.36
C ILE A 117 2.03 -0.38 2.19
N ILE A 118 0.78 -0.83 2.25
CA ILE A 118 -0.27 -0.26 3.09
C ILE A 118 -0.31 -1.02 4.42
N PRO A 119 0.04 -0.39 5.55
CA PRO A 119 -0.01 -1.07 6.84
C PRO A 119 -1.41 -1.54 7.19
N ALA A 120 -1.53 -2.74 7.75
CA ALA A 120 -2.82 -3.34 8.13
C ALA A 120 -3.63 -2.45 9.09
N VAL A 121 -2.94 -1.68 9.94
CA VAL A 121 -3.57 -0.78 10.93
C VAL A 121 -4.39 0.34 10.30
N VAL A 122 -4.06 0.80 9.09
CA VAL A 122 -4.81 1.87 8.38
C VAL A 122 -5.67 1.36 7.23
N TYR A 123 -5.47 0.11 6.79
CA TYR A 123 -6.12 -0.44 5.59
C TYR A 123 -7.65 -0.32 5.62
N SER A 124 -8.30 -0.74 6.71
CA SER A 124 -9.77 -0.72 6.81
C SER A 124 -10.34 0.70 6.76
N GLU A 125 -9.64 1.67 7.35
CA GLU A 125 -10.04 3.08 7.34
C GLU A 125 -9.93 3.68 5.94
N LEU A 126 -8.89 3.33 5.19
CA LEU A 126 -8.72 3.76 3.79
C LEU A 126 -9.86 3.24 2.91
N VAL A 127 -10.18 1.95 3.03
CA VAL A 127 -11.25 1.31 2.25
C VAL A 127 -12.61 1.91 2.61
N TYR A 128 -12.91 2.09 3.90
CA TYR A 128 -14.14 2.73 4.35
C TYR A 128 -14.26 4.17 3.82
N THR A 129 -13.18 4.95 3.90
CA THR A 129 -13.15 6.32 3.37
C THR A 129 -13.46 6.38 1.88
N ALA A 130 -12.90 5.44 1.11
CA ALA A 130 -13.14 5.31 -0.33
C ALA A 130 -14.57 4.87 -0.66
N GLN A 131 -15.20 4.05 0.19
CA GLN A 131 -16.60 3.65 0.05
C GLN A 131 -17.55 4.83 0.28
N GLU A 132 -17.36 5.55 1.38
CA GLU A 132 -18.32 6.56 1.84
C GLU A 132 -18.17 7.93 1.16
N THR A 133 -16.99 8.27 0.65
CA THR A 133 -16.74 9.61 0.11
C THR A 133 -16.97 9.64 -1.41
N GLN A 134 -17.96 10.38 -1.89
CA GLN A 134 -18.30 10.43 -3.33
C GLN A 134 -17.30 11.25 -4.16
N SER A 135 -16.89 12.44 -3.68
CA SER A 135 -15.90 13.28 -4.37
C SER A 135 -14.51 12.66 -4.29
N VAL A 136 -13.83 12.58 -5.43
CA VAL A 136 -12.46 12.06 -5.53
C VAL A 136 -11.48 12.98 -4.80
N GLU A 137 -11.68 14.29 -4.92
CA GLU A 137 -10.85 15.32 -4.29
C GLU A 137 -10.98 15.28 -2.76
N GLU A 138 -12.22 15.25 -2.25
CA GLU A 138 -12.47 15.13 -0.81
C GLU A 138 -11.93 13.81 -0.24
N CYS A 139 -12.11 12.71 -1.00
CA CYS A 139 -11.59 11.41 -0.64
C CYS A 139 -10.06 11.46 -0.50
N GLY A 140 -9.37 12.08 -1.46
CA GLY A 140 -7.91 12.19 -1.46
C GLY A 140 -7.39 12.93 -0.23
N GLU A 141 -8.02 14.04 0.12
CA GLU A 141 -7.65 14.81 1.31
C GLU A 141 -7.87 14.04 2.62
N LYS A 142 -8.91 13.20 2.71
CA LYS A 142 -9.11 12.30 3.87
C LYS A 142 -8.06 11.20 3.92
N LEU A 143 -7.78 10.55 2.78
CA LEU A 143 -6.80 9.47 2.69
C LEU A 143 -5.38 9.94 3.05
N LYS A 144 -5.01 11.16 2.65
CA LYS A 144 -3.72 11.78 3.05
C LYS A 144 -3.57 11.85 4.56
N ARG A 145 -4.59 12.34 5.28
CA ARG A 145 -4.57 12.43 6.75
C ARG A 145 -4.40 11.06 7.43
N ILE A 146 -5.01 10.01 6.87
CA ILE A 146 -4.88 8.64 7.38
C ILE A 146 -3.43 8.15 7.19
N LEU A 147 -2.87 8.37 6.00
CA LEU A 147 -1.53 7.92 5.63
C LEU A 147 -0.40 8.74 6.28
N GLU A 148 -0.66 9.99 6.66
CA GLU A 148 0.23 10.88 7.41
C GLU A 148 0.17 10.64 8.93
N SER A 149 -0.69 9.72 9.40
CA SER A 149 -0.81 9.40 10.81
C SER A 149 0.45 8.70 11.34
N PRO A 150 0.80 8.87 12.63
CA PRO A 150 1.97 8.21 13.23
C PRO A 150 1.87 6.68 13.30
N SER A 151 0.69 6.11 12.99
CA SER A 151 0.47 4.67 12.88
C SER A 151 1.10 4.06 11.62
N VAL A 152 1.45 4.88 10.63
CA VAL A 152 2.12 4.43 9.39
C VAL A 152 3.63 4.43 9.61
N PRO A 153 4.32 3.29 9.46
CA PRO A 153 5.78 3.24 9.57
C PRO A 153 6.46 4.15 8.54
N GLN A 154 7.59 4.72 8.92
CA GLN A 154 8.32 5.69 8.11
C GLN A 154 8.69 5.16 6.72
N ALA A 155 9.15 3.91 6.62
CA ALA A 155 9.51 3.28 5.34
C ALA A 155 8.30 3.15 4.39
N ASN A 156 7.14 2.74 4.91
CA ASN A 156 5.88 2.66 4.16
C ASN A 156 5.47 4.05 3.65
N HIS A 157 5.51 5.04 4.54
CA HIS A 157 5.17 6.41 4.19
C HIS A 157 6.10 6.98 3.11
N GLN A 158 7.42 6.80 3.23
CA GLN A 158 8.41 7.26 2.24
C GLN A 158 8.18 6.62 0.87
N LEU A 159 7.93 5.31 0.83
CA LEU A 159 7.61 4.59 -0.40
C LEU A 159 6.35 5.16 -1.06
N LEU A 160 5.28 5.37 -0.28
CA LEU A 160 4.03 5.96 -0.76
C LEU A 160 4.20 7.42 -1.23
N VAL A 161 5.01 8.23 -0.55
CA VAL A 161 5.33 9.61 -0.97
C VAL A 161 6.04 9.60 -2.32
N HIS A 162 7.12 8.81 -2.47
CA HIS A 162 7.85 8.74 -3.72
C HIS A 162 6.97 8.27 -4.87
N LEU A 163 6.17 7.22 -4.64
CA LEU A 163 5.27 6.68 -5.65
C LEU A 163 4.16 7.66 -6.03
N THR A 164 3.41 8.18 -5.06
CA THR A 164 2.27 9.08 -5.36
C THR A 164 2.74 10.39 -6.00
N ARG A 165 3.87 10.97 -5.56
CA ARG A 165 4.48 12.15 -6.20
C ARG A 165 4.86 11.87 -7.65
N HIS A 166 5.43 10.71 -7.94
CA HIS A 166 5.74 10.31 -9.30
C HIS A 166 4.48 10.22 -10.16
N LEU A 167 3.46 9.51 -9.69
CA LEU A 167 2.20 9.34 -10.42
C LEU A 167 1.48 10.68 -10.68
N VAL A 168 1.56 11.62 -9.75
CA VAL A 168 1.07 12.99 -9.94
C VAL A 168 1.80 13.68 -11.08
N ARG A 169 3.14 13.59 -11.13
CA ARG A 169 3.93 14.17 -12.22
C ARG A 169 3.59 13.54 -13.57
N VAL A 170 3.39 12.23 -13.61
CA VAL A 170 2.97 11.54 -14.84
C VAL A 170 1.58 11.98 -15.29
N ALA A 171 0.61 12.08 -14.37
CA ALA A 171 -0.73 12.55 -14.69
C ALA A 171 -0.77 14.03 -15.16
N GLN A 172 0.22 14.82 -14.78
CA GLN A 172 0.34 16.23 -15.15
C GLN A 172 1.22 16.46 -16.39
N SER A 173 2.09 15.50 -16.75
CA SER A 173 2.87 15.57 -17.98
C SER A 173 1.91 15.59 -19.18
N GLY A 174 2.05 16.60 -20.05
CA GLY A 174 0.99 17.11 -20.94
C GLY A 174 0.48 16.14 -22.03
N ALA A 175 0.13 16.66 -23.22
CA ALA A 175 -0.60 15.92 -24.27
C ALA A 175 0.01 14.56 -24.72
N GLN A 176 1.28 14.30 -24.40
CA GLN A 176 1.96 13.02 -24.66
C GLN A 176 1.56 11.91 -23.67
N ASN A 177 1.33 12.23 -22.39
CA ASN A 177 0.98 11.27 -21.34
C ASN A 177 -0.52 11.35 -21.03
N GLN A 178 -1.29 10.45 -21.64
CA GLN A 178 -2.75 10.37 -21.45
C GLN A 178 -3.15 9.61 -20.17
N ALA A 179 -2.20 9.38 -19.26
CA ALA A 179 -2.44 8.61 -18.06
C ALA A 179 -3.16 9.46 -17.02
N SER A 180 -4.50 9.42 -17.04
CA SER A 180 -5.30 10.08 -16.00
C SER A 180 -5.04 9.45 -14.62
N PRO A 181 -5.32 10.17 -13.51
CA PRO A 181 -5.25 9.61 -12.16
C PRO A 181 -5.97 8.26 -12.04
N ARG A 182 -7.11 8.12 -12.75
CA ARG A 182 -7.86 6.87 -12.82
C ARG A 182 -7.09 5.73 -13.46
N ILE A 183 -6.47 5.96 -14.63
CA ILE A 183 -5.68 4.95 -15.33
C ILE A 183 -4.51 4.51 -14.46
N LEU A 184 -3.78 5.48 -13.87
CA LEU A 184 -2.67 5.17 -12.95
C LEU A 184 -3.15 4.39 -11.72
N GLY A 185 -4.35 4.70 -11.21
CA GLY A 185 -4.98 3.93 -10.15
C GLY A 185 -5.22 2.47 -10.54
N GLN A 186 -5.74 2.20 -11.74
CA GLN A 186 -5.95 0.84 -12.25
C GLN A 186 -4.63 0.10 -12.46
N THR A 187 -3.61 0.82 -12.91
CA THR A 187 -2.26 0.32 -13.17
C THR A 187 -1.56 -0.12 -11.87
N PHE A 188 -1.69 0.63 -10.78
CA PHE A 188 -0.89 0.42 -9.57
C PHE A 188 -1.65 -0.16 -8.37
N SER A 189 -2.98 -0.17 -8.36
CA SER A 189 -3.75 -0.65 -7.21
C SER A 189 -3.41 -2.09 -6.84
N GLU A 190 -3.33 -3.01 -7.80
CA GLU A 190 -2.99 -4.41 -7.52
C GLU A 190 -1.61 -4.51 -6.86
N ALA A 191 -0.61 -3.81 -7.37
CA ALA A 191 0.75 -3.84 -6.83
C ALA A 191 0.85 -3.32 -5.39
N ILE A 192 0.03 -2.33 -5.04
CA ILE A 192 0.07 -1.68 -3.72
C ILE A 192 -0.71 -2.46 -2.66
N PHE A 193 -1.85 -3.04 -3.05
CA PHE A 193 -2.78 -3.66 -2.10
C PHE A 193 -2.68 -5.19 -2.02
N LYS A 194 -1.96 -5.87 -2.92
CA LYS A 194 -1.81 -7.33 -3.00
C LYS A 194 -1.57 -8.04 -1.65
N HIS A 195 -0.68 -7.50 -0.82
CA HIS A 195 -0.30 -8.11 0.47
C HIS A 195 -1.18 -7.66 1.65
N SER A 196 -2.23 -6.89 1.40
CA SER A 196 -3.16 -6.48 2.46
C SER A 196 -4.05 -7.68 2.80
N HIS A 197 -4.04 -8.12 4.07
CA HIS A 197 -4.71 -9.34 4.55
C HIS A 197 -6.22 -9.45 4.23
N PHE A 198 -6.87 -8.35 3.87
CA PHE A 198 -8.30 -8.28 3.51
C PHE A 198 -8.55 -7.83 2.06
N CYS A 199 -7.53 -7.88 1.19
CA CYS A 199 -7.63 -7.41 -0.20
C CYS A 199 -8.65 -8.21 -1.01
N ALA A 200 -8.77 -9.52 -0.76
CA ALA A 200 -9.62 -10.41 -1.57
C ALA A 200 -11.14 -10.18 -1.39
N ASP A 201 -11.56 -9.69 -0.22
CA ASP A 201 -12.97 -9.46 0.09
C ASP A 201 -13.45 -8.04 -0.27
N VAL A 202 -12.52 -7.16 -0.60
CA VAL A 202 -12.82 -5.77 -0.96
C VAL A 202 -13.00 -5.68 -2.48
N ASN A 203 -14.08 -5.01 -2.91
CA ASN A 203 -14.25 -4.68 -4.33
C ASN A 203 -13.02 -3.88 -4.80
N PRO A 204 -12.25 -4.36 -5.81
CA PRO A 204 -11.00 -3.74 -6.27
C PRO A 204 -11.18 -2.30 -6.74
N GLU A 205 -12.40 -1.89 -7.11
CA GLU A 205 -12.74 -0.51 -7.43
C GLU A 205 -12.42 0.47 -6.30
N HIS A 206 -12.49 0.04 -5.04
CA HIS A 206 -12.10 0.89 -3.90
C HIS A 206 -10.58 1.10 -3.85
N HIS A 207 -9.78 0.09 -4.18
CA HIS A 207 -8.32 0.25 -4.27
C HIS A 207 -7.93 1.19 -5.41
N VAL A 208 -8.59 1.06 -6.56
CA VAL A 208 -8.40 1.98 -7.68
C VAL A 208 -8.78 3.41 -7.27
N LYS A 209 -9.92 3.58 -6.60
CA LYS A 209 -10.37 4.89 -6.12
C LYS A 209 -9.43 5.50 -5.08
N ILE A 210 -8.85 4.71 -4.18
CA ILE A 210 -7.85 5.21 -3.22
C ILE A 210 -6.66 5.80 -3.98
N MET A 211 -6.12 5.08 -4.95
CA MET A 211 -4.98 5.57 -5.75
C MET A 211 -5.34 6.78 -6.59
N GLU A 212 -6.47 6.73 -7.29
CA GLU A 212 -6.99 7.83 -8.09
C GLU A 212 -7.15 9.11 -7.25
N ALA A 213 -7.77 9.00 -6.07
CA ALA A 213 -8.01 10.09 -5.15
C ALA A 213 -6.71 10.68 -4.58
N LEU A 214 -5.75 9.83 -4.20
CA LEU A 214 -4.43 10.29 -3.75
C LEU A 214 -3.70 11.07 -4.85
N ILE A 215 -3.73 10.58 -6.10
CA ILE A 215 -3.11 11.27 -7.23
C ILE A 215 -3.83 12.58 -7.55
N ALA A 216 -5.16 12.59 -7.56
CA ALA A 216 -5.96 13.78 -7.80
C ALA A 216 -5.74 14.88 -6.72
N ALA A 217 -5.51 14.48 -5.47
CA ALA A 217 -5.19 15.38 -4.36
C ALA A 217 -3.70 15.80 -4.28
N GLY A 218 -2.92 15.53 -5.33
CA GLY A 218 -1.51 15.95 -5.43
C GLY A 218 -0.51 15.04 -4.75
N GLY A 219 -0.92 13.84 -4.32
CA GLY A 219 -0.07 12.86 -3.66
C GLY A 219 0.20 13.16 -2.18
N LEU A 220 1.04 12.34 -1.57
CA LEU A 220 1.53 12.54 -0.20
C LEU A 220 2.75 13.45 -0.19
N VAL A 221 2.98 14.11 0.94
CA VAL A 221 4.13 14.99 1.16
C VAL A 221 5.04 14.37 2.21
N GLU A 222 6.35 14.65 2.12
CA GLU A 222 7.27 14.25 3.18
C GLU A 222 6.84 14.84 4.52
N MET A 223 6.69 13.98 5.53
CA MET A 223 6.39 14.40 6.88
C MET A 223 7.63 15.13 7.40
N GLN A 224 7.54 16.46 7.54
CA GLN A 224 8.63 17.23 8.13
C GLN A 224 8.82 16.73 9.57
N ALA A 225 10.02 16.24 9.89
CA ALA A 225 10.39 15.96 11.27
C ALA A 225 10.12 17.23 12.09
N ALA A 226 9.30 17.13 13.13
CA ALA A 226 9.01 18.26 14.01
C ALA A 226 10.35 18.91 14.39
N PRO A 227 10.54 20.22 14.12
CA PRO A 227 11.80 20.86 14.40
C PRO A 227 12.14 20.67 15.88
N GLY A 228 13.39 20.32 16.19
CA GLY A 228 13.81 19.77 17.49
C GLY A 228 13.56 20.64 18.73
N TRP A 229 12.96 21.83 18.58
CA TRP A 229 12.44 22.63 19.68
C TRP A 229 11.09 22.10 20.22
N PHE A 230 10.32 21.35 19.43
CA PHE A 230 8.96 20.89 19.77
C PHE A 230 8.91 19.96 21.00
N TRP A 231 10.01 19.27 21.32
CA TRP A 231 10.09 18.33 22.45
C TRP A 231 10.65 18.97 23.74
N LYS A 232 11.03 20.26 23.71
CA LYS A 232 11.59 20.93 24.90
C LYS A 232 10.55 21.50 25.86
N GLU A 233 9.26 21.51 25.52
CA GLU A 233 8.23 22.19 26.32
C GLU A 233 7.41 21.29 27.25
N HIS A 234 7.70 19.98 27.32
CA HIS A 234 6.98 19.04 28.20
C HIS A 234 7.86 18.27 29.20
N GLN A 235 9.07 18.77 29.47
CA GLN A 235 9.84 18.38 30.65
C GLN A 235 9.84 19.53 31.66
N CYS A 236 8.76 19.62 32.44
CA CYS A 236 8.70 20.36 33.70
C CYS A 236 8.17 19.43 34.79
#